data_AF-A0A522B8J9-F1
#
_entry.id   AF-A0A522B8J9-F1
#
_cell.length_a   1.000
_cell.length_b   1.000
_cell.length_c   1.000
_cell.angle_alpha   90.00
_cell.angle_beta   90.00
_cell.angle_gamma   90.00
#
_symmetry.space_group_name_H-M   'P 1'
#
loop_
_entity.id
_entity.type
_entity.pdbx_description
1 polymer ?
#
loop_
_entity_poly.entity_id
_entity_poly.type
_entity_poly.pdbx_seq_one_letter_code
_entity_poly.pdbx_strand_id
1 'polypeptide(L)'
;MKKTITTQEELDLLTRIEADDEIIIKTHLKLNARLAVFGRIVIDVGLECRWNDGFIVSMDGKSSIESWGNSSPSIESWENSSPSIESWENSVLRVLSSEKKLSIRAHGFSVLSLPIGISLDLQQEKTCTVLRRQPQKFLDRDGVPVADGKVTLYKRVSADFKTQEGTRNETLWQVGSTVTHPAWSPEASECGEGKFHACSRSYFADEFRSERGDRYVAIEIAVEDLYEWPNPRYPHKIAFRSGVVVGEVDRFGRKK
;
A
#
# COMPACT_ATOMS: atom_id res chain seq x y z
N MET A 1 -10.96 24.51 -8.30
CA MET A 1 -12.38 24.27 -8.67
C MET A 1 -13.09 23.51 -7.56
N LYS A 2 -14.34 23.88 -7.22
CA LYS A 2 -15.15 23.17 -6.21
C LYS A 2 -16.11 22.18 -6.88
N LYS A 3 -16.05 20.90 -6.51
CA LYS A 3 -16.93 19.85 -7.03
C LYS A 3 -17.51 19.02 -5.88
N THR A 4 -18.78 18.67 -6.01
CA THR A 4 -19.45 17.75 -5.07
C THR A 4 -19.56 16.37 -5.71
N ILE A 5 -19.26 15.33 -4.95
CA ILE A 5 -19.43 13.93 -5.33
C ILE A 5 -20.56 13.34 -4.50
N THR A 6 -21.51 12.73 -5.20
CA THR A 6 -22.69 12.10 -4.61
C THR A 6 -22.92 10.66 -5.05
N THR A 7 -22.18 10.16 -6.03
CA THR A 7 -22.31 8.77 -6.49
C THR A 7 -20.98 8.02 -6.46
N GLN A 8 -21.06 6.69 -6.42
CA GLN A 8 -19.89 5.82 -6.46
C GLN A 8 -19.15 5.92 -7.80
N GLU A 9 -19.89 6.05 -8.91
CA GLU A 9 -19.32 6.20 -10.25
C GLU A 9 -18.50 7.49 -10.39
N GLU A 10 -18.98 8.60 -9.81
CA GLU A 10 -18.24 9.87 -9.77
C GLU A 10 -16.93 9.74 -8.98
N LEU A 11 -16.95 8.97 -7.88
CA LEU A 11 -15.78 8.71 -7.05
C LEU A 11 -14.79 7.76 -7.73
N ASP A 12 -15.27 6.70 -8.37
CA ASP A 12 -14.43 5.70 -9.05
C ASP A 12 -13.67 6.30 -10.24
N LEU A 13 -14.19 7.38 -10.84
CA LEU A 13 -13.51 8.15 -11.88
C LEU A 13 -12.47 9.14 -11.33
N LEU A 14 -12.53 9.48 -10.04
CA LEU A 14 -11.64 10.44 -9.42
C LEU A 14 -10.33 9.76 -9.00
N THR A 15 -9.26 10.03 -9.74
CA THR A 15 -7.92 9.52 -9.43
C THR A 15 -7.01 10.57 -8.76
N ARG A 16 -7.34 11.86 -8.91
CA ARG A 16 -6.56 12.98 -8.37
C ARG A 16 -7.37 14.24 -8.08
N ILE A 17 -6.93 15.02 -7.10
CA ILE A 17 -7.44 16.37 -6.75
C ILE A 17 -6.27 17.35 -6.86
N GLU A 18 -6.36 18.33 -7.75
CA GLU A 18 -5.31 19.32 -7.98
C GLU A 18 -5.24 20.37 -6.86
N ALA A 19 -4.14 21.11 -6.76
CA ALA A 19 -3.84 22.00 -5.62
C ALA A 19 -4.93 23.07 -5.34
N ASP A 20 -5.58 23.58 -6.38
CA ASP A 20 -6.62 24.61 -6.27
C ASP A 20 -8.05 24.02 -6.25
N ASP A 21 -8.17 22.69 -6.17
CA ASP A 21 -9.44 21.98 -6.19
C ASP A 21 -9.93 21.63 -4.78
N GLU A 22 -11.25 21.69 -4.62
CA GLU A 22 -11.97 21.24 -3.43
C GLU A 22 -13.02 20.21 -3.85
N ILE A 23 -12.89 18.98 -3.35
CA ILE A 23 -13.89 17.93 -3.53
C ILE A 23 -14.66 17.72 -2.24
N ILE A 24 -15.99 17.69 -2.32
CA ILE A 24 -16.86 17.39 -1.17
C ILE A 24 -17.61 16.09 -1.43
N ILE A 25 -17.44 15.10 -0.55
CA ILE A 25 -18.20 13.84 -0.55
C ILE A 25 -19.39 13.99 0.37
N LYS A 26 -20.60 14.05 -0.20
CA LYS A 26 -21.86 14.34 0.53
C LYS A 26 -22.71 13.10 0.85
N THR A 27 -22.17 11.91 0.66
CA THR A 27 -22.87 10.65 0.90
C THR A 27 -21.85 9.58 1.26
N HIS A 28 -22.32 8.51 1.90
CA HIS A 28 -21.49 7.40 2.30
C HIS A 28 -21.02 6.62 1.07
N LEU A 29 -19.73 6.71 0.75
CA LEU A 29 -19.11 6.05 -0.40
C LEU A 29 -17.94 5.16 0.04
N LYS A 30 -17.48 4.31 -0.88
CA LYS A 30 -16.30 3.46 -0.67
C LYS A 30 -15.21 3.83 -1.66
N LEU A 31 -14.01 4.12 -1.16
CA LEU A 31 -12.86 4.34 -2.02
C LEU A 31 -12.29 2.98 -2.47
N ASN A 32 -12.40 2.70 -3.77
CA ASN A 32 -11.96 1.42 -4.37
C ASN A 32 -10.60 1.51 -5.09
N ALA A 33 -9.95 2.68 -5.06
CA ALA A 33 -8.67 2.93 -5.70
C ALA A 33 -7.87 4.00 -4.94
N ARG A 34 -6.60 4.18 -5.31
CA ARG A 34 -5.77 5.26 -4.78
C ARG A 34 -6.28 6.62 -5.29
N LEU A 35 -6.47 7.58 -4.37
CA LEU A 35 -6.81 8.98 -4.69
C LEU A 35 -5.66 9.90 -4.28
N ALA A 36 -4.98 10.53 -5.26
CA ALA A 36 -3.94 11.52 -4.99
C ALA A 36 -4.57 12.89 -4.67
N VAL A 37 -4.14 13.55 -3.58
CA VAL A 37 -4.70 14.83 -3.15
C VAL A 37 -3.59 15.85 -2.96
N PHE A 38 -3.59 16.86 -3.83
CA PHE A 38 -2.75 18.06 -3.73
C PHE A 38 -3.55 19.24 -3.16
N GLY A 39 -4.87 19.29 -3.43
CA GLY A 39 -5.80 20.32 -2.93
C GLY A 39 -6.53 19.92 -1.65
N ARG A 40 -7.85 20.14 -1.63
CA ARG A 40 -8.71 19.87 -0.47
C ARG A 40 -9.76 18.80 -0.76
N ILE A 41 -9.95 17.90 0.20
CA ILE A 41 -11.08 16.97 0.23
C ILE A 41 -11.83 17.09 1.56
N VAL A 42 -13.16 17.18 1.47
CA VAL A 42 -14.07 17.21 2.60
C VAL A 42 -14.99 16.01 2.53
N ILE A 43 -14.94 15.16 3.54
CA ILE A 43 -15.80 13.98 3.69
C ILE A 43 -16.90 14.36 4.69
N ASP A 44 -18.06 14.77 4.18
CA ASP A 44 -19.15 15.35 4.98
C ASP A 44 -19.99 14.26 5.67
N VAL A 45 -20.18 13.11 5.01
CA VAL A 45 -21.03 12.02 5.53
C VAL A 45 -20.24 10.78 5.91
N GLY A 46 -19.46 10.23 4.97
CA GLY A 46 -18.69 9.01 5.21
C GLY A 46 -17.90 8.55 4.00
N LEU A 47 -16.67 8.11 4.23
CA LEU A 47 -15.85 7.46 3.22
C LEU A 47 -15.17 6.23 3.85
N GLU A 48 -15.47 5.06 3.32
CA GLU A 48 -14.79 3.81 3.67
C GLU A 48 -13.53 3.66 2.80
N CYS A 49 -12.36 3.70 3.42
CA CYS A 49 -11.08 3.40 2.77
C CYS A 49 -10.55 2.05 3.26
N ARG A 50 -10.03 1.23 2.34
CA ARG A 50 -9.37 -0.05 2.66
C ARG A 50 -7.91 0.02 2.26
N TRP A 51 -7.02 -0.25 3.21
CA TRP A 51 -5.57 -0.12 3.04
C TRP A 51 -5.00 -0.79 1.77
N ASN A 52 -5.55 -1.94 1.34
CA ASN A 52 -5.05 -2.67 0.17
C ASN A 52 -5.71 -2.28 -1.17
N ASP A 53 -6.86 -1.61 -1.12
CA ASP A 53 -7.71 -1.43 -2.31
C ASP A 53 -8.02 0.06 -2.58
N GLY A 54 -8.10 0.93 -1.56
CA GLY A 54 -8.34 2.36 -1.73
C GLY A 54 -7.97 3.20 -0.51
N PHE A 55 -7.06 4.15 -0.72
CA PHE A 55 -6.54 5.06 0.28
C PHE A 55 -6.23 6.44 -0.33
N ILE A 56 -6.25 7.47 0.52
CA ILE A 56 -5.95 8.84 0.14
C ILE A 56 -4.45 9.05 0.26
N VAL A 57 -3.82 9.60 -0.78
CA VAL A 57 -2.40 9.94 -0.74
C VAL A 57 -2.24 11.44 -0.84
N SER A 58 -1.74 12.04 0.23
CA SER A 58 -1.24 13.41 0.19
C SER A 58 0.11 13.43 -0.52
N MET A 59 0.22 14.23 -1.57
CA MET A 59 1.44 14.40 -2.37
C MET A 59 1.80 15.89 -2.41
N ASP A 60 3.10 16.19 -2.43
CA ASP A 60 3.75 17.50 -2.67
C ASP A 60 2.87 18.74 -2.40
N GLY A 61 3.04 19.34 -1.22
CA GLY A 61 2.42 20.62 -0.86
C GLY A 61 1.59 20.60 0.43
N LYS A 62 0.67 21.58 0.55
CA LYS A 62 -0.26 21.74 1.69
C LYS A 62 -1.64 21.19 1.31
N SER A 63 -1.78 19.87 1.34
CA SER A 63 -3.09 19.24 1.19
C SER A 63 -3.92 19.37 2.48
N SER A 64 -5.24 19.41 2.35
CA SER A 64 -6.16 19.44 3.49
C SER A 64 -7.20 18.33 3.38
N ILE A 65 -7.29 17.51 4.41
CA ILE A 65 -8.22 16.38 4.47
C ILE A 65 -9.09 16.56 5.71
N GLU A 66 -10.38 16.76 5.50
CA GLU A 66 -11.36 16.99 6.56
C GLU A 66 -12.42 15.90 6.53
N SER A 67 -12.69 15.30 7.68
CA SER A 67 -13.62 14.17 7.80
C SER A 67 -14.61 14.36 8.95
N TRP A 68 -15.89 14.20 8.62
CA TRP A 68 -17.03 14.28 9.53
C TRP A 68 -17.78 12.94 9.56
N GLY A 69 -18.63 12.74 10.57
CA GLY A 69 -19.48 11.55 10.67
C GLY A 69 -18.73 10.25 10.98
N ASN A 70 -19.30 9.11 10.56
CA ASN A 70 -18.72 7.77 10.70
C ASN A 70 -17.72 7.50 9.56
N SER A 71 -16.61 8.23 9.55
CA SER A 71 -15.60 8.16 8.48
C SER A 71 -14.39 7.29 8.87
N SER A 72 -13.83 6.52 7.92
CA SER A 72 -12.62 5.70 8.16
C SER A 72 -11.52 5.96 7.12
N PRO A 73 -11.04 7.21 6.98
CA PRO A 73 -10.02 7.54 5.99
C PRO A 73 -8.67 6.90 6.37
N SER A 74 -8.06 6.23 5.39
CA SER A 74 -6.65 5.83 5.43
C SER A 74 -5.85 6.82 4.58
N ILE A 75 -4.93 7.53 5.22
CA ILE A 75 -4.14 8.61 4.62
C ILE A 75 -2.68 8.22 4.64
N GLU A 76 -2.05 8.30 3.47
CA GLU A 76 -0.61 8.15 3.31
C GLU A 76 0.01 9.48 2.85
N SER A 77 1.16 9.86 3.38
CA SER A 77 1.85 11.10 3.00
C SER A 77 3.28 10.82 2.56
N TRP A 78 3.64 11.28 1.36
CA TRP A 78 4.94 11.04 0.70
C TRP A 78 5.65 12.36 0.41
N GLU A 79 6.98 12.31 0.25
CA GLU A 79 7.82 13.45 -0.22
C GLU A 79 7.70 14.69 0.69
N ASN A 80 7.82 15.93 0.19
CA ASN A 80 7.79 17.14 1.04
C ASN A 80 6.37 17.54 1.50
N SER A 81 5.46 16.58 1.65
CA SER A 81 4.07 16.82 2.06
C SER A 81 3.99 17.36 3.48
N SER A 82 3.17 18.40 3.70
CA SER A 82 2.78 18.90 5.03
C SER A 82 1.25 18.95 5.14
N PRO A 83 0.57 17.78 5.24
CA PRO A 83 -0.89 17.74 5.27
C PRO A 83 -1.44 18.34 6.56
N SER A 84 -2.62 18.96 6.47
CA SER A 84 -3.50 19.24 7.61
C SER A 84 -4.65 18.24 7.59
N ILE A 85 -4.78 17.45 8.66
CA ILE A 85 -5.86 16.47 8.77
C ILE A 85 -6.76 16.84 9.94
N GLU A 86 -8.06 16.91 9.68
CA GLU A 86 -9.06 17.22 10.70
C GLU A 86 -10.16 16.13 10.71
N SER A 87 -10.42 15.57 11.89
CA SER A 87 -11.41 14.51 12.07
C SER A 87 -12.38 14.81 13.21
N TRP A 88 -13.67 14.61 12.95
CA TRP A 88 -14.76 14.87 13.89
C TRP A 88 -15.57 13.59 14.18
N GLU A 89 -16.31 13.63 15.29
CA GLU A 89 -17.28 12.60 15.71
C GLU A 89 -16.68 11.19 15.85
N ASN A 90 -17.20 10.18 15.14
CA ASN A 90 -16.81 8.77 15.25
C ASN A 90 -15.90 8.37 14.09
N SER A 91 -14.75 9.04 13.97
CA SER A 91 -13.82 8.83 12.86
C SER A 91 -12.64 7.93 13.24
N VAL A 92 -12.24 7.01 12.34
CA VAL A 92 -11.00 6.22 12.47
C VAL A 92 -9.99 6.70 11.44
N LEU A 93 -8.99 7.44 11.90
CA LEU A 93 -7.93 7.98 11.05
C LEU A 93 -6.69 7.10 11.14
N ARG A 94 -6.26 6.54 9.99
CA ARG A 94 -4.97 5.84 9.87
C ARG A 94 -4.02 6.71 9.07
N VAL A 95 -2.90 7.09 9.68
CA VAL A 95 -1.83 7.85 9.00
C VAL A 95 -0.63 6.94 8.78
N LEU A 96 -0.10 6.91 7.57
CA LEU A 96 1.22 6.37 7.25
C LEU A 96 2.04 7.51 6.65
N SER A 97 3.16 7.87 7.26
CA SER A 97 4.00 8.96 6.73
C SER A 97 5.46 8.69 7.00
N SER A 98 6.29 8.98 5.99
CA SER A 98 7.75 9.04 6.10
C SER A 98 8.25 10.38 6.65
N GLU A 99 7.36 11.36 6.83
CA GLU A 99 7.72 12.77 7.02
C GLU A 99 7.73 13.21 8.49
N LYS A 100 8.46 14.32 8.73
CA LYS A 100 8.76 14.81 10.09
C LYS A 100 7.76 15.85 10.63
N LYS A 101 6.77 16.29 9.84
CA LYS A 101 5.81 17.34 10.26
C LYS A 101 4.43 17.11 9.65
N LEU A 102 3.52 16.57 10.46
CA LEU A 102 2.09 16.47 10.15
C LEU A 102 1.29 17.15 11.26
N SER A 103 0.28 17.95 10.88
CA SER A 103 -0.64 18.59 11.84
C SER A 103 -1.99 17.86 11.81
N ILE A 104 -2.44 17.41 12.98
CA ILE A 104 -3.69 16.67 13.13
C ILE A 104 -4.54 17.34 14.21
N ARG A 105 -5.81 17.60 13.88
CA ARG A 105 -6.84 18.02 14.84
C ARG A 105 -7.90 16.94 14.94
N ALA A 106 -8.10 16.39 16.13
CA ALA A 106 -9.05 15.31 16.36
C ALA A 106 -10.06 15.70 17.45
N HIS A 107 -11.35 15.60 17.11
CA HIS A 107 -12.47 15.96 17.97
C HIS A 107 -13.42 14.78 18.19
N GLY A 108 -14.29 14.86 19.19
CA GLY A 108 -15.29 13.84 19.48
C GLY A 108 -14.69 12.51 19.94
N PHE A 109 -15.13 11.38 19.38
CA PHE A 109 -14.67 10.02 19.71
C PHE A 109 -13.66 9.49 18.68
N SER A 110 -12.91 10.38 18.04
CA SER A 110 -11.95 10.00 17.00
C SER A 110 -10.89 9.01 17.51
N VAL A 111 -10.61 7.98 16.71
CA VAL A 111 -9.51 7.03 16.95
C VAL A 111 -8.42 7.28 15.92
N LEU A 112 -7.26 7.68 16.40
CA LEU A 112 -6.09 7.98 15.58
C LEU A 112 -5.07 6.84 15.66
N SER A 113 -4.69 6.27 14.53
CA SER A 113 -3.67 5.22 14.44
C SER A 113 -2.41 5.74 13.75
N LEU A 114 -1.31 5.84 14.49
CA LEU A 114 -0.06 6.48 14.07
C LEU A 114 1.15 5.54 14.19
N PRO A 115 2.13 5.60 13.27
CA PRO A 115 3.46 5.05 13.48
C PRO A 115 4.19 5.73 14.64
N ILE A 116 5.00 4.96 15.37
CA ILE A 116 5.96 5.48 16.34
C ILE A 116 7.11 6.16 15.59
N GLY A 117 7.57 7.31 16.09
CA GLY A 117 8.71 8.05 15.53
C GLY A 117 8.35 9.23 14.62
N ILE A 118 7.08 9.40 14.27
CA ILE A 118 6.63 10.60 13.53
C ILE A 118 6.50 11.78 14.49
N SER A 119 7.13 12.89 14.13
CA SER A 119 6.97 14.18 14.81
C SER A 119 5.68 14.85 14.31
N LEU A 120 4.78 15.12 15.24
CA LEU A 120 3.40 15.55 14.98
C LEU A 120 3.06 16.79 15.79
N ASP A 121 2.35 17.73 15.18
CA ASP A 121 1.58 18.74 15.88
C ASP A 121 0.15 18.22 16.05
N LEU A 122 -0.11 17.52 17.16
CA LEU A 122 -1.39 16.87 17.44
C LEU A 122 -2.20 17.70 18.45
N GLN A 123 -3.37 18.16 18.05
CA GLN A 123 -4.39 18.74 18.92
C GLN A 123 -5.56 17.74 19.04
N GLN A 124 -5.91 17.36 20.26
CA GLN A 124 -6.98 16.37 20.47
C GLN A 124 -7.85 16.68 21.70
N GLU A 125 -9.12 16.31 21.62
CA GLU A 125 -10.03 16.26 22.77
C GLU A 125 -9.77 15.03 23.67
N LYS A 126 -10.23 15.08 24.92
CA LYS A 126 -10.00 14.01 25.92
C LYS A 126 -10.69 12.69 25.56
N THR A 127 -11.72 12.75 24.72
CA THR A 127 -12.52 11.62 24.25
C THR A 127 -11.88 10.92 23.06
N CYS A 128 -10.82 11.49 22.47
CA CYS A 128 -10.06 10.89 21.39
C CYS A 128 -9.12 9.79 21.91
N THR A 129 -8.91 8.75 21.11
CA THR A 129 -7.95 7.67 21.40
C THR A 129 -6.82 7.68 20.39
N VAL A 130 -5.57 7.67 20.86
CA VAL A 130 -4.38 7.59 20.00
C VAL A 130 -3.69 6.24 20.18
N LEU A 131 -3.69 5.45 19.11
CA LEU A 131 -2.98 4.19 19.00
C LEU A 131 -1.65 4.42 18.29
N ARG A 132 -0.54 4.35 19.03
CA ARG A 132 0.80 4.39 18.44
C ARG A 132 1.27 2.96 18.14
N ARG A 133 1.68 2.72 16.90
CA ARG A 133 2.11 1.41 16.38
C ARG A 133 3.57 1.46 15.99
N GLN A 134 4.36 0.47 16.38
CA GLN A 134 5.71 0.34 15.82
C GLN A 134 5.59 0.06 14.32
N PRO A 135 6.42 0.68 13.46
CA PRO A 135 6.61 0.20 12.10
C PRO A 135 6.90 -1.30 12.13
N GLN A 136 6.12 -2.08 11.40
CA GLN A 136 6.29 -3.52 11.31
C GLN A 136 7.14 -3.87 10.09
N LYS A 137 7.98 -4.89 10.22
CA LYS A 137 8.71 -5.48 9.09
C LYS A 137 7.71 -6.12 8.13
N PHE A 138 8.10 -6.25 6.87
CA PHE A 138 7.27 -6.73 5.76
C PHE A 138 6.41 -7.95 6.12
N LEU A 139 7.01 -8.99 6.71
CA LEU A 139 6.30 -10.24 7.02
C LEU A 139 5.21 -10.04 8.08
N ASP A 140 5.48 -9.25 9.12
CA ASP A 140 4.51 -8.93 10.17
C ASP A 140 3.42 -7.99 9.64
N ARG A 141 3.82 -6.95 8.88
CA ARG A 141 2.94 -5.96 8.28
C ARG A 141 1.91 -6.61 7.35
N ASP A 142 2.38 -7.54 6.52
CA ASP A 142 1.56 -8.17 5.50
C ASP A 142 0.89 -9.47 5.99
N GLY A 143 1.15 -9.87 7.24
CA GLY A 143 0.62 -11.11 7.83
C GLY A 143 1.03 -12.33 7.01
N VAL A 144 2.32 -12.44 6.70
CA VAL A 144 2.91 -13.60 6.01
C VAL A 144 3.40 -14.59 7.07
N PRO A 145 2.82 -15.79 7.15
CA PRO A 145 3.25 -16.77 8.15
C PRO A 145 4.68 -17.25 7.85
N VAL A 146 5.49 -17.29 8.90
CA VAL A 146 6.81 -17.90 8.88
C VAL A 146 6.71 -19.28 9.49
N ALA A 147 7.16 -20.30 8.76
CA ALA A 147 7.25 -21.68 9.25
C ALA A 147 8.66 -22.19 8.95
N ASP A 148 9.34 -22.73 9.97
CA ASP A 148 10.69 -23.31 9.86
C ASP A 148 11.71 -22.39 9.15
N GLY A 149 11.65 -21.10 9.45
CA GLY A 149 12.55 -20.09 8.86
C GLY A 149 12.26 -19.76 7.39
N LYS A 150 11.11 -20.19 6.85
CA LYS A 150 10.70 -19.97 5.47
C LYS A 150 9.34 -19.30 5.37
N VAL A 151 9.08 -18.71 4.21
CA VAL A 151 7.83 -18.04 3.86
C VAL A 151 7.38 -18.46 2.47
N THR A 152 6.09 -18.35 2.21
CA THR A 152 5.54 -18.44 0.83
C THR A 152 5.18 -17.06 0.34
N LEU A 153 5.79 -16.65 -0.76
CA LEU A 153 5.47 -15.41 -1.48
C LEU A 153 5.08 -15.74 -2.92
N TYR A 154 4.59 -14.73 -3.64
CA TYR A 154 3.95 -14.95 -4.93
C TYR A 154 4.55 -14.09 -6.03
N LYS A 155 4.53 -14.63 -7.24
CA LYS A 155 4.92 -13.92 -8.45
C LYS A 155 3.95 -14.25 -9.57
N ARG A 156 3.72 -13.27 -10.44
CA ARG A 156 3.01 -13.48 -11.71
C ARG A 156 4.02 -13.62 -12.84
N VAL A 157 3.80 -14.63 -13.68
CA VAL A 157 4.69 -15.07 -14.75
C VAL A 157 3.88 -15.29 -16.02
N SER A 158 4.52 -15.31 -17.19
CA SER A 158 3.84 -15.62 -18.45
C SER A 158 3.28 -17.03 -18.49
N ALA A 159 2.51 -17.33 -19.53
CA ALA A 159 1.96 -18.66 -19.79
C ALA A 159 3.06 -19.76 -19.86
N ASP A 160 4.29 -19.38 -20.19
CA ASP A 160 5.47 -20.26 -20.28
C ASP A 160 6.35 -20.20 -19.02
N PHE A 161 5.83 -19.66 -17.91
CA PHE A 161 6.55 -19.49 -16.64
C PHE A 161 7.77 -18.59 -16.74
N LYS A 162 7.74 -17.57 -17.59
CA LYS A 162 8.87 -16.63 -17.74
C LYS A 162 8.54 -15.25 -17.18
N THR A 163 9.59 -14.45 -17.01
CA THR A 163 9.51 -13.01 -16.80
C THR A 163 10.63 -12.31 -17.55
N GLN A 164 10.38 -11.08 -18.00
CA GLN A 164 11.34 -10.28 -18.79
C GLN A 164 11.74 -11.00 -20.10
N GLU A 165 10.73 -11.54 -20.77
CA GLU A 165 10.86 -12.35 -21.99
C GLU A 165 11.66 -11.62 -23.08
N GLY A 166 12.58 -12.34 -23.73
CA GLY A 166 13.40 -11.79 -24.81
C GLY A 166 14.46 -10.77 -24.37
N THR A 167 14.67 -10.60 -23.06
CA THR A 167 15.74 -9.74 -22.51
C THR A 167 16.88 -10.58 -21.96
N ARG A 168 18.03 -9.94 -21.69
CA ARG A 168 19.16 -10.59 -20.99
C ARG A 168 18.81 -11.08 -19.57
N ASN A 169 17.71 -10.61 -18.99
CA ASN A 169 17.24 -10.92 -17.65
C ASN A 169 16.07 -11.90 -17.64
N GLU A 170 15.79 -12.55 -18.77
CA GLU A 170 14.75 -13.58 -18.84
C GLU A 170 15.00 -14.64 -17.76
N THR A 171 13.98 -14.92 -16.96
CA THR A 171 14.06 -15.89 -15.86
C THR A 171 12.92 -16.89 -16.01
N LEU A 172 13.24 -18.18 -15.85
CA LEU A 172 12.28 -19.28 -15.88
C LEU A 172 11.87 -19.67 -14.45
N TRP A 173 10.56 -19.75 -14.23
CA TRP A 173 9.87 -19.97 -12.95
C TRP A 173 9.10 -21.29 -12.95
N GLN A 174 9.70 -22.34 -13.51
CA GLN A 174 9.06 -23.63 -13.64
C GLN A 174 8.78 -24.25 -12.26
N VAL A 175 7.59 -24.84 -12.08
CA VAL A 175 7.26 -25.53 -10.82
C VAL A 175 8.27 -26.64 -10.52
N GLY A 176 8.74 -26.68 -9.28
CA GLY A 176 9.81 -27.54 -8.80
C GLY A 176 11.21 -26.99 -9.00
N SER A 177 11.38 -25.88 -9.73
CA SER A 177 12.70 -25.26 -9.91
C SER A 177 13.11 -24.40 -8.72
N THR A 178 14.42 -24.23 -8.56
CA THR A 178 14.99 -23.19 -7.70
C THR A 178 15.47 -22.04 -8.56
N VAL A 179 15.04 -20.83 -8.23
CA VAL A 179 15.62 -19.61 -8.80
C VAL A 179 16.63 -19.05 -7.80
N THR A 180 17.81 -18.68 -8.27
CA THR A 180 18.84 -18.04 -7.44
C THR A 180 19.52 -16.93 -8.21
N HIS A 181 19.57 -15.72 -7.63
CA HIS A 181 20.24 -14.60 -8.27
C HIS A 181 21.75 -14.66 -7.98
N PRO A 182 22.64 -14.77 -8.99
CA PRO A 182 24.06 -15.00 -8.78
C PRO A 182 24.82 -13.78 -8.26
N ALA A 183 24.34 -12.57 -8.59
CA ALA A 183 24.91 -11.30 -8.15
C ALA A 183 23.95 -10.58 -7.20
N TRP A 184 23.76 -11.13 -5.99
CA TRP A 184 22.84 -10.57 -5.01
C TRP A 184 23.25 -9.16 -4.57
N SER A 185 22.47 -8.16 -4.97
CA SER A 185 22.68 -6.74 -4.67
C SER A 185 21.33 -6.03 -4.53
N PRO A 186 20.57 -6.32 -3.46
CA PRO A 186 19.22 -5.81 -3.29
C PRO A 186 19.19 -4.32 -2.94
N GLU A 187 20.27 -3.79 -2.38
CA GLU A 187 20.36 -2.44 -1.83
C GLU A 187 20.48 -1.36 -2.91
N ALA A 188 20.98 -1.71 -4.10
CA ALA A 188 21.28 -0.74 -5.16
C ALA A 188 20.02 0.01 -5.66
N SER A 189 18.87 -0.66 -5.67
CA SER A 189 17.60 -0.10 -6.11
C SER A 189 16.44 -1.03 -5.74
N GLU A 190 15.22 -0.51 -5.66
CA GLU A 190 14.04 -1.37 -5.48
C GLU A 190 13.70 -2.17 -6.74
N CYS A 191 13.82 -1.56 -7.92
CA CYS A 191 13.57 -2.19 -9.22
C CYS A 191 14.88 -2.39 -10.00
N GLY A 192 14.95 -3.44 -10.81
CA GLY A 192 16.11 -3.74 -11.66
C GLY A 192 16.88 -4.98 -11.22
N GLU A 193 18.05 -5.14 -11.82
CA GLU A 193 18.93 -6.31 -11.66
C GLU A 193 19.46 -6.46 -10.22
N GLY A 194 20.02 -7.62 -9.90
CA GLY A 194 20.64 -7.89 -8.60
C GLY A 194 19.74 -8.65 -7.61
N LYS A 195 18.47 -8.89 -7.95
CA LYS A 195 17.49 -9.56 -7.08
C LYS A 195 16.34 -10.16 -7.88
N PHE A 196 15.58 -11.03 -7.23
CA PHE A 196 14.22 -11.31 -7.63
C PHE A 196 13.21 -10.58 -6.76
N HIS A 197 11.98 -10.46 -7.27
CA HIS A 197 10.86 -9.82 -6.57
C HIS A 197 9.70 -10.77 -6.42
N ALA A 198 9.07 -10.73 -5.25
CA ALA A 198 7.82 -11.41 -4.94
C ALA A 198 6.91 -10.50 -4.12
N CYS A 199 5.63 -10.85 -4.07
CA CYS A 199 4.61 -10.15 -3.30
C CYS A 199 4.03 -11.04 -2.20
N SER A 200 3.53 -10.42 -1.13
CA SER A 200 2.90 -11.14 -0.02
C SER A 200 1.58 -11.83 -0.37
N ARG A 201 0.90 -11.39 -1.45
CA ARG A 201 -0.32 -11.98 -1.99
C ARG A 201 -0.22 -12.07 -3.52
N SER A 202 -0.86 -13.08 -4.11
CA SER A 202 -0.78 -13.32 -5.56
C SER A 202 -1.34 -12.16 -6.38
N TYR A 203 -2.51 -11.61 -6.01
CA TYR A 203 -3.13 -10.48 -6.72
C TYR A 203 -2.31 -9.18 -6.67
N PHE A 204 -1.42 -9.00 -5.69
CA PHE A 204 -0.50 -7.85 -5.69
C PHE A 204 0.49 -7.89 -6.85
N ALA A 205 0.77 -9.08 -7.39
CA ALA A 205 1.61 -9.20 -8.58
C ALA A 205 0.96 -8.63 -9.85
N ASP A 206 -0.35 -8.31 -9.82
CA ASP A 206 -1.07 -7.68 -10.92
C ASP A 206 -0.52 -6.29 -11.26
N GLU A 207 0.05 -5.57 -10.28
CA GLU A 207 0.68 -4.26 -10.49
C GLU A 207 1.94 -4.34 -11.36
N PHE A 208 2.64 -5.48 -11.36
CA PHE A 208 3.91 -5.66 -12.06
C PHE A 208 3.76 -6.45 -13.37
N ARG A 209 2.65 -7.17 -13.53
CA ARG A 209 2.33 -7.93 -14.75
C ARG A 209 0.82 -8.18 -14.81
N SER A 210 0.17 -7.91 -15.94
CA SER A 210 -1.30 -7.99 -16.04
C SER A 210 -1.81 -8.60 -17.34
N GLU A 211 -0.97 -9.32 -18.07
CA GLU A 211 -1.33 -9.87 -19.39
C GLU A 211 -2.31 -11.05 -19.27
N ARG A 212 -3.18 -11.18 -20.28
CA ARG A 212 -4.12 -12.29 -20.36
C ARG A 212 -3.36 -13.59 -20.61
N GLY A 213 -3.64 -14.61 -19.80
CA GLY A 213 -2.99 -15.93 -19.90
C GLY A 213 -1.78 -16.10 -18.98
N ASP A 214 -1.39 -15.04 -18.27
CA ASP A 214 -0.42 -15.12 -17.18
C ASP A 214 -0.88 -16.07 -16.07
N ARG A 215 0.11 -16.56 -15.33
CA ARG A 215 -0.04 -17.50 -14.22
C ARG A 215 0.52 -16.91 -12.94
N TYR A 216 0.02 -17.36 -11.80
CA TYR A 216 0.62 -17.05 -10.50
C TYR A 216 1.35 -18.27 -9.99
N VAL A 217 2.55 -18.05 -9.46
CA VAL A 217 3.34 -19.09 -8.81
C VAL A 217 3.56 -18.75 -7.35
N ALA A 218 3.55 -19.78 -6.51
CA ALA A 218 3.97 -19.73 -5.12
C ALA A 218 5.45 -20.10 -5.03
N ILE A 219 6.20 -19.32 -4.25
CA ILE A 219 7.65 -19.46 -4.10
C ILE A 219 7.94 -19.59 -2.60
N GLU A 220 8.56 -20.69 -2.21
CA GLU A 220 9.07 -20.88 -0.86
C GLU A 220 10.47 -20.27 -0.76
N ILE A 221 10.65 -19.35 0.18
CA ILE A 221 11.87 -18.54 0.32
C ILE A 221 12.32 -18.58 1.78
N ALA A 222 13.62 -18.75 2.02
CA ALA A 222 14.20 -18.62 3.35
C ALA A 222 14.15 -17.16 3.81
N VAL A 223 13.81 -16.91 5.07
CA VAL A 223 13.70 -15.54 5.61
C VAL A 223 15.02 -14.77 5.48
N GLU A 224 16.16 -15.46 5.61
CA GLU A 224 17.50 -14.86 5.43
C GLU A 224 17.81 -14.45 3.98
N ASP A 225 17.08 -14.97 2.99
CA ASP A 225 17.21 -14.58 1.60
C ASP A 225 16.38 -13.35 1.25
N LEU A 226 15.58 -12.82 2.17
CA LEU A 226 14.72 -11.66 1.95
C LEU A 226 15.46 -10.35 2.21
N TYR A 227 15.07 -9.31 1.46
CA TYR A 227 15.50 -7.94 1.72
C TYR A 227 14.32 -6.97 1.59
N GLU A 228 14.02 -6.28 2.70
CA GLU A 228 13.04 -5.20 2.76
C GLU A 228 13.77 -3.85 2.66
N TRP A 229 13.34 -3.00 1.72
CA TRP A 229 13.87 -1.65 1.61
C TRP A 229 13.33 -0.75 2.74
N PRO A 230 14.14 0.19 3.28
CA PRO A 230 13.68 1.08 4.36
C PRO A 230 12.49 1.97 3.99
N ASN A 231 12.42 2.44 2.74
CA ASN A 231 11.36 3.30 2.23
C ASN A 231 10.88 2.77 0.86
N PRO A 232 10.14 1.65 0.83
CA PRO A 232 9.77 1.00 -0.42
C PRO A 232 8.69 1.82 -1.14
N ARG A 233 8.85 2.03 -2.44
CA ARG A 233 7.80 2.59 -3.31
C ARG A 233 6.61 1.64 -3.42
N TYR A 234 6.84 0.33 -3.31
CA TYR A 234 5.81 -0.70 -3.37
C TYR A 234 5.82 -1.54 -2.08
N PRO A 235 5.07 -1.14 -1.03
CA PRO A 235 5.12 -1.80 0.28
C PRO A 235 4.78 -3.30 0.28
N HIS A 236 4.00 -3.78 -0.68
CA HIS A 236 3.63 -5.20 -0.79
C HIS A 236 4.64 -6.04 -1.60
N LYS A 237 5.76 -5.45 -2.02
CA LYS A 237 6.84 -6.10 -2.77
C LYS A 237 8.09 -6.21 -1.91
N ILE A 238 8.77 -7.35 -2.02
CA ILE A 238 10.05 -7.60 -1.35
C ILE A 238 11.07 -8.21 -2.32
N ALA A 239 12.36 -7.96 -2.08
CA ALA A 239 13.43 -8.64 -2.80
C ALA A 239 13.75 -9.99 -2.15
N PHE A 240 14.17 -10.95 -2.96
CA PHE A 240 14.74 -12.20 -2.46
C PHE A 240 15.87 -12.75 -3.34
N ARG A 241 16.79 -13.47 -2.71
CA ARG A 241 17.98 -14.05 -3.35
C ARG A 241 17.71 -15.40 -4.00
N SER A 242 17.13 -16.33 -3.26
CA SER A 242 16.85 -17.70 -3.69
C SER A 242 15.47 -18.16 -3.23
N GLY A 243 14.83 -19.02 -4.02
CA GLY A 243 13.53 -19.60 -3.67
C GLY A 243 13.14 -20.75 -4.57
N VAL A 244 12.33 -21.66 -4.04
CA VAL A 244 11.80 -22.82 -4.76
C VAL A 244 10.39 -22.51 -5.23
N VAL A 245 10.11 -22.69 -6.52
CA VAL A 245 8.76 -22.56 -7.05
C VAL A 245 7.96 -23.82 -6.67
N VAL A 246 7.07 -23.71 -5.69
CA VAL A 246 6.38 -24.88 -5.11
C VAL A 246 5.07 -25.24 -5.81
N GLY A 247 4.51 -24.35 -6.64
CA GLY A 247 3.29 -24.65 -7.39
C GLY A 247 2.68 -23.45 -8.09
N GLU A 248 1.74 -23.75 -9.01
CA GLU A 248 0.83 -22.76 -9.57
C GLU A 248 -0.31 -22.50 -8.58
N VAL A 249 -0.72 -21.24 -8.47
CA VAL A 249 -1.85 -20.82 -7.63
C VAL A 249 -2.82 -19.96 -8.42
N ASP A 250 -4.04 -19.81 -7.90
CA ASP A 250 -4.98 -18.82 -8.39
C ASP A 250 -4.61 -17.39 -7.93
N ARG A 251 -5.39 -16.41 -8.39
CA ARG A 251 -5.22 -15.00 -8.03
C ARG A 251 -5.30 -14.73 -6.52
N PHE A 252 -5.82 -15.67 -5.74
CA PHE A 252 -5.98 -15.57 -4.30
C PHE A 252 -4.99 -16.46 -3.52
N GLY A 253 -4.00 -17.04 -4.19
CA GLY A 253 -2.96 -17.87 -3.56
C GLY A 253 -3.41 -19.30 -3.24
N ARG A 254 -4.54 -19.76 -3.77
CA ARG A 254 -5.04 -21.13 -3.58
C ARG A 254 -4.41 -22.04 -4.63
N LYS A 255 -4.02 -23.25 -4.24
CA LYS A 255 -3.46 -24.24 -5.18
C LYS A 255 -4.43 -24.53 -6.31
N LYS A 256 -3.89 -24.60 -7.52
CA LYS A 256 -4.57 -25.17 -8.69
C LYS A 256 -4.36 -26.68 -8.78
#